data_AF-A0A8S2XXS6-F1
#
_entry.id   AF-A0A8S2XXS6-F1
#
_cell.length_a   1.000
_cell.length_b   1.000
_cell.length_c   1.000
_cell.angle_alpha   90.00
_cell.angle_beta   90.00
_cell.angle_gamma   90.00
#
_symmetry.space_group_name_H-M   'P 1'
#
loop_
_entity.id
_entity.type
_entity.pdbx_description
1 polymer ?
#
loop_
_entity_poly.entity_id
_entity_poly.type
_entity_poly.pdbx_seq_one_letter_code
_entity_poly.pdbx_strand_id
1 'polypeptide(L)'
;SFDEYAIEVRSGRLSWSPVHKSEKFWRENVARLNDGNFELLRMLLKLLEQSKEPLVLCVAAHDIGEYVRHHPLGKKTIDKLDGKVIIMRLLEHPDSNVRYQGLLCVQKLMVHNW
;
A
#
# COMPACT_ATOMS: atom_id res chain seq x y z
N SER A 1 11.88 -7.10 9.26
CA SER A 1 11.70 -8.39 8.53
C SER A 1 10.29 -8.46 7.94
N PHE A 2 9.89 -9.53 7.24
CA PHE A 2 8.47 -9.65 6.84
C PHE A 2 7.52 -9.82 8.02
N ASP A 3 7.95 -10.52 9.08
CA ASP A 3 7.10 -10.71 10.25
C ASP A 3 6.83 -9.38 10.98
N GLU A 4 7.86 -8.52 11.08
CA GLU A 4 7.72 -7.15 11.58
C GLU A 4 6.73 -6.34 10.73
N TYR A 5 6.86 -6.39 9.40
CA TYR A 5 5.92 -5.76 8.48
C TYR A 5 4.47 -6.25 8.70
N ALA A 6 4.29 -7.57 8.79
CA ALA A 6 2.97 -8.16 9.02
C ALA A 6 2.38 -7.76 10.37
N ILE A 7 3.21 -7.65 11.42
CA ILE A 7 2.79 -7.16 12.73
C ILE A 7 2.36 -5.69 12.67
N GLU A 8 3.15 -4.81 12.02
CA GLU A 8 2.80 -3.39 11.84
C GLU A 8 1.43 -3.26 11.13
N VAL A 9 1.25 -3.95 9.99
CA VAL A 9 0.00 -3.91 9.21
C VAL A 9 -1.18 -4.45 10.01
N ARG A 10 -1.04 -5.62 10.66
CA ARG A 10 -2.13 -6.23 11.46
C ARG A 10 -2.52 -5.38 12.66
N SER A 11 -1.56 -4.67 13.26
CA SER A 11 -1.82 -3.77 14.38
C SER A 11 -2.52 -2.48 13.96
N GLY A 12 -2.46 -2.13 12.67
CA GLY A 12 -2.92 -0.85 12.12
C GLY A 12 -2.04 0.34 12.49
N ARG A 13 -0.91 0.10 13.17
CA ARG A 13 0.06 1.13 13.59
C ARG A 13 1.25 1.08 12.65
N LEU A 14 1.10 1.74 11.51
CA LEU A 14 2.16 1.86 10.53
C LEU A 14 3.09 3.02 10.86
N SER A 15 4.38 2.80 10.64
CA SER A 15 5.41 3.81 10.79
C SER A 15 6.41 3.75 9.64
N TRP A 16 7.14 4.84 9.43
CA TRP A 16 8.21 4.84 8.44
C TRP A 16 9.44 4.07 8.94
N SER A 17 9.46 2.76 8.76
CA SER A 17 10.57 1.86 9.13
C SER A 17 11.26 1.27 7.89
N PRO A 18 12.43 0.59 8.04
CA PRO A 18 13.14 -0.01 6.91
C PRO A 18 12.33 -1.00 6.09
N VAL A 19 11.35 -1.69 6.68
CA VAL A 19 10.49 -2.64 5.95
C VAL A 19 9.60 -1.95 4.91
N HIS A 20 9.24 -0.69 5.12
CA HIS A 20 8.44 0.07 4.16
C HIS A 20 9.31 0.72 3.08
N LYS A 21 10.55 1.12 3.41
CA LYS A 21 11.41 1.93 2.53
C LYS A 21 12.39 1.13 1.67
N SER A 22 12.68 -0.12 2.05
CA SER A 22 13.72 -0.91 1.41
C SER A 22 13.21 -1.54 0.11
N GLU A 23 13.79 -1.18 -1.02
CA GLU A 23 13.50 -1.84 -2.30
C GLU A 23 13.82 -3.34 -2.24
N LYS A 24 14.91 -3.71 -1.56
CA LYS A 24 15.27 -5.12 -1.34
C LYS A 24 14.16 -5.89 -0.63
N PHE A 25 13.54 -5.28 0.39
CA PHE A 25 12.42 -5.89 1.10
C PHE A 25 11.27 -6.22 0.14
N TRP A 26 10.88 -5.25 -0.70
CA TRP A 26 9.77 -5.44 -1.64
C TRP A 26 10.08 -6.50 -2.68
N ARG A 27 11.27 -6.47 -3.28
CA ARG A 27 11.70 -7.50 -4.25
C ARG A 27 11.64 -8.91 -3.67
N GLU A 28 12.00 -9.09 -2.40
CA GLU A 28 12.03 -10.40 -1.74
C GLU A 28 10.66 -10.86 -1.23
N ASN A 29 9.78 -9.94 -0.81
CA ASN A 29 8.61 -10.29 -0.01
C ASN A 29 7.26 -9.97 -0.65
N VAL A 30 7.22 -9.25 -1.79
CA VAL A 30 5.96 -8.77 -2.37
C VAL A 30 4.94 -9.88 -2.65
N ALA A 31 5.41 -11.06 -3.06
CA ALA A 31 4.53 -12.21 -3.34
C ALA A 31 3.79 -12.69 -2.08
N ARG A 32 4.40 -12.58 -0.90
CA ARG A 32 3.82 -13.01 0.39
C ARG A 32 2.63 -12.16 0.82
N LEU A 33 2.45 -10.95 0.25
CA LEU A 33 1.25 -10.15 0.51
C LEU A 33 -0.02 -10.78 -0.08
N ASN A 34 0.11 -11.79 -0.96
CA ASN A 34 -1.01 -12.56 -1.50
C ASN A 34 -1.48 -13.69 -0.56
N ASP A 35 -0.68 -14.04 0.45
CA ASP A 35 -0.98 -15.12 1.39
C ASP A 35 -2.27 -14.82 2.16
N GLY A 36 -2.93 -15.89 2.64
CA GLY A 36 -4.15 -15.75 3.44
C GLY A 36 -5.30 -15.05 2.70
N ASN A 37 -5.41 -15.25 1.38
CA ASN A 37 -6.39 -14.57 0.53
C ASN A 37 -6.23 -13.04 0.55
N PHE A 38 -4.98 -12.60 0.32
CA PHE A 38 -4.61 -11.19 0.26
C PHE A 38 -4.87 -10.46 1.60
N GLU A 39 -4.67 -11.13 2.72
CA GLU A 39 -5.02 -10.61 4.05
C GLU A 39 -4.38 -9.24 4.32
N LEU A 40 -3.05 -9.14 4.13
CA LEU A 40 -2.32 -7.90 4.39
C LEU A 40 -2.73 -6.78 3.43
N LEU A 41 -2.97 -7.07 2.15
CA LEU A 41 -3.46 -6.07 1.19
C LEU A 41 -4.85 -5.56 1.58
N ARG A 42 -5.75 -6.45 2.00
CA ARG A 42 -7.08 -6.06 2.47
C ARG A 42 -6.99 -5.19 3.73
N MET A 43 -6.07 -5.49 4.63
CA MET A 43 -5.81 -4.65 5.81
C MET A 43 -5.29 -3.26 5.42
N LEU A 44 -4.32 -3.18 4.51
CA LEU A 44 -3.82 -1.90 4.00
C LEU A 44 -4.94 -1.06 3.36
N LEU A 45 -5.77 -1.67 2.50
CA LEU A 45 -6.91 -0.99 1.89
C LEU A 45 -7.92 -0.51 2.95
N LYS A 46 -8.21 -1.34 3.96
CA LYS A 46 -9.06 -0.95 5.10
C LYS A 46 -8.47 0.22 5.89
N LEU A 47 -7.15 0.26 6.08
CA LEU A 47 -6.48 1.40 6.73
C LEU A 47 -6.63 2.68 5.90
N LEU A 48 -6.55 2.60 4.57
CA LEU A 48 -6.79 3.74 3.69
C LEU A 48 -8.22 4.28 3.78
N GLU A 49 -9.21 3.43 4.03
CA GLU A 49 -10.61 3.86 4.17
C GLU A 49 -10.96 4.38 5.56
N GLN A 50 -10.34 3.84 6.62
CA GLN A 50 -10.83 4.00 7.99
C GLN A 50 -9.88 4.80 8.90
N SER A 51 -8.59 4.86 8.58
CA SER A 51 -7.63 5.59 9.40
C SER A 51 -7.85 7.09 9.29
N LYS A 52 -7.75 7.79 10.42
CA LYS A 52 -7.72 9.25 10.48
C LYS A 52 -6.29 9.80 10.62
N GLU A 53 -5.32 8.92 10.82
CA GLU A 53 -3.92 9.28 11.05
C GLU A 53 -3.20 9.48 9.71
N PRO A 54 -2.78 10.71 9.36
CA PRO A 54 -2.16 10.98 8.06
C PRO A 54 -0.92 10.14 7.80
N LEU A 55 -0.12 9.85 8.84
CA LEU A 55 1.06 9.01 8.74
C LEU A 55 0.70 7.59 8.29
N VAL A 56 -0.32 6.98 8.90
CA VAL A 56 -0.77 5.63 8.55
C VAL A 56 -1.28 5.58 7.12
N LEU A 57 -2.07 6.59 6.71
CA LEU A 57 -2.55 6.72 5.34
C LEU A 57 -1.40 6.84 4.34
N CYS A 58 -0.38 7.65 4.65
CA CYS A 58 0.81 7.82 3.81
C CYS A 58 1.56 6.49 3.62
N VAL A 59 1.83 5.77 4.71
CA VAL A 59 2.57 4.50 4.67
C VAL A 59 1.75 3.43 3.93
N ALA A 60 0.46 3.32 4.22
CA ALA A 60 -0.40 2.34 3.54
C ALA A 60 -0.52 2.63 2.02
N ALA A 61 -0.66 3.90 1.61
CA ALA A 61 -0.72 4.26 0.20
C ALA A 61 0.59 3.95 -0.52
N HIS A 62 1.71 4.25 0.14
CA HIS A 62 3.04 3.91 -0.33
C HIS A 62 3.20 2.40 -0.55
N ASP A 63 2.86 1.59 0.45
CA ASP A 63 2.99 0.14 0.42
C ASP A 63 2.16 -0.50 -0.69
N ILE A 64 0.92 -0.04 -0.91
CA ILE A 64 0.12 -0.50 -2.04
C ILE A 64 0.80 -0.15 -3.36
N GLY A 65 1.39 1.04 -3.47
CA GLY A 65 2.17 1.44 -4.63
C GLY A 65 3.38 0.54 -4.85
N GLU A 66 4.13 0.21 -3.80
CA GLU A 66 5.29 -0.70 -3.88
C GLU A 66 4.89 -2.12 -4.26
N TYR A 67 3.75 -2.62 -3.75
CA TYR A 67 3.18 -3.89 -4.17
C TYR A 67 2.85 -3.89 -5.67
N VAL A 68 2.19 -2.83 -6.15
CA VAL A 68 1.83 -2.67 -7.56
C VAL A 68 3.07 -2.63 -8.45
N ARG A 69 4.13 -1.95 -8.01
CA ARG A 69 5.39 -1.83 -8.73
C ARG A 69 6.14 -3.14 -8.82
N HIS A 70 6.22 -3.89 -7.73
CA HIS A 70 7.09 -5.06 -7.62
C HIS A 70 6.39 -6.39 -7.94
N HIS A 71 5.06 -6.45 -7.91
CA HIS A 71 4.32 -7.66 -8.24
C HIS A 71 3.81 -7.62 -9.69
N PRO A 72 4.12 -8.61 -10.55
CA PRO A 72 3.70 -8.61 -11.97
C PRO A 72 2.18 -8.49 -12.17
N LEU A 73 1.40 -9.08 -11.26
CA LEU A 73 -0.06 -9.00 -11.27
C LEU A 73 -0.62 -7.93 -10.32
N GLY A 74 0.23 -7.09 -9.74
CA GLY A 74 -0.13 -6.19 -8.64
C GLY A 74 -1.32 -5.29 -8.98
N LYS A 75 -1.31 -4.68 -10.18
CA LYS A 75 -2.43 -3.87 -10.68
C LYS A 75 -3.75 -4.66 -10.73
N LYS A 76 -3.72 -5.85 -11.34
CA LYS A 76 -4.89 -6.72 -11.47
C LYS A 76 -5.40 -7.18 -10.10
N THR A 77 -4.49 -7.42 -9.14
CA THR A 77 -4.86 -7.76 -7.78
C THR A 77 -5.55 -6.59 -7.08
N ILE A 78 -4.97 -5.39 -7.12
CA ILE A 78 -5.59 -4.19 -6.52
C ILE A 78 -6.95 -3.89 -7.15
N ASP A 79 -7.09 -4.07 -8.46
CA ASP A 79 -8.39 -3.93 -9.15
C ASP A 79 -9.41 -4.94 -8.63
N LYS A 80 -9.03 -6.20 -8.47
CA LYS A 80 -9.89 -7.27 -7.93
C LYS A 80 -10.30 -7.02 -6.47
N LEU A 81 -9.53 -6.23 -5.73
CA LEU A 81 -9.80 -5.85 -4.35
C LEU A 81 -10.50 -4.49 -4.24
N ASP A 82 -11.00 -3.93 -5.36
CA ASP A 82 -11.65 -2.62 -5.44
C ASP A 82 -10.78 -1.45 -4.93
N GLY A 83 -9.47 -1.65 -4.87
CA GLY A 83 -8.53 -0.71 -4.25
C GLY A 83 -8.33 0.58 -5.05
N LYS A 84 -8.59 0.58 -6.37
CA LYS A 84 -8.47 1.77 -7.22
C LYS A 84 -9.31 2.94 -6.71
N VAL A 85 -10.58 2.67 -6.38
CA VAL A 85 -11.50 3.71 -5.91
C VAL A 85 -11.05 4.27 -4.57
N ILE A 86 -10.56 3.41 -3.67
CA ILE A 86 -10.04 3.79 -2.35
C ILE A 86 -8.84 4.73 -2.51
N ILE A 87 -7.88 4.37 -3.36
CA ILE A 87 -6.65 5.14 -3.55
C ILE A 87 -6.92 6.48 -4.23
N MET A 88 -7.85 6.53 -5.21
CA MET A 88 -8.24 7.77 -5.87
C MET A 88 -8.83 8.80 -4.90
N ARG A 89 -9.59 8.37 -3.87
CA ARG A 89 -10.14 9.29 -2.86
C ARG A 89 -9.06 10.01 -2.05
N LEU A 90 -7.86 9.44 -1.92
CA LEU A 90 -6.75 10.08 -1.21
C LEU A 90 -6.26 11.36 -1.89
N LEU A 91 -6.51 11.52 -3.19
CA LEU A 91 -6.10 12.71 -3.94
C LEU A 91 -6.83 13.97 -3.49
N GLU A 92 -7.97 13.82 -2.82
CA GLU A 92 -8.79 14.91 -2.29
C GLU A 92 -8.61 15.11 -0.77
N HIS A 93 -7.72 14.33 -0.14
CA HIS A 93 -7.50 14.40 1.31
C HIS A 93 -6.97 15.79 1.74
N PRO A 94 -7.35 16.35 2.90
CA PRO A 94 -6.89 17.68 3.33
C PRO A 94 -5.39 17.76 3.62
N ASP A 95 -4.79 16.67 4.11
CA ASP A 95 -3.34 16.57 4.33
C ASP A 95 -2.57 16.41 3.01
N SER A 96 -1.58 17.27 2.79
CA SER A 96 -0.79 17.29 1.56
C SER A 96 0.12 16.08 1.35
N ASN A 97 0.62 15.46 2.43
CA ASN A 97 1.45 14.26 2.32
C ASN A 97 0.61 13.05 1.93
N VAL A 98 -0.62 12.96 2.44
CA VAL A 98 -1.57 11.91 2.03
C VAL A 98 -1.90 12.04 0.55
N ARG A 99 -2.22 13.26 0.07
CA ARG A 99 -2.44 13.50 -1.36
C ARG A 99 -1.22 13.11 -2.20
N TYR A 100 -0.03 13.48 -1.74
CA TYR A 100 1.21 13.17 -2.43
C TYR A 100 1.45 11.66 -2.55
N GLN A 101 1.31 10.90 -1.46
CA GLN A 101 1.47 9.44 -1.49
C GLN A 101 0.36 8.76 -2.31
N GLY A 102 -0.88 9.24 -2.20
CA GLY A 102 -1.98 8.79 -3.05
C GLY A 102 -1.67 8.98 -4.53
N LEU A 103 -1.15 10.15 -4.91
CA LEU A 103 -0.78 10.46 -6.29
C LEU A 103 0.31 9.52 -6.82
N LEU A 104 1.38 9.29 -6.05
CA LEU A 104 2.44 8.35 -6.43
C LEU A 104 1.89 6.92 -6.60
N CYS A 105 0.97 6.50 -5.72
CA CYS A 105 0.33 5.19 -5.82
C CYS A 105 -0.53 5.07 -7.09
N VAL A 106 -1.33 6.10 -7.40
CA VAL A 106 -2.12 6.15 -8.66
C VAL A 106 -1.22 6.10 -9.88
N GLN A 107 -0.10 6.84 -9.89
CA GLN A 107 0.84 6.79 -11.02
C GLN A 107 1.34 5.36 -11.27
N LYS A 108 1.72 4.64 -10.22
CA LYS A 108 2.16 3.23 -10.32
C LYS A 108 1.03 2.30 -10.82
N LEU A 109 -0.22 2.58 -10.46
CA LEU A 109 -1.39 1.82 -10.92
C LEU A 109 -1.73 2.05 -12.40
N MET A 110 -1.53 3.26 -12.90
CA MET A 110 -2.01 3.67 -14.23
C MET A 110 -0.99 3.48 -15.34
N VAL A 111 0.32 3.49 -15.04
CA VAL A 111 1.35 3.40 -16.07
C VAL A 111 1.64 1.93 -16.39
N HIS A 112 1.62 1.53 -17.65
CA HIS A 112 1.89 0.12 -18.03
C HIS A 112 3.33 -0.34 -17.71
N ASN A 113 4.32 0.57 -17.75
CA ASN A 113 5.73 0.30 -17.45
C ASN A 113 6.27 1.34 -16.42
N TRP A 114 6.69 0.86 -15.25
CA TRP A 114 7.41 1.63 -14.23
C TRP A 114 8.76 0.97 -13.96
#